data_AF-A0A927YD18-F1
#
_entry.id   AF-A0A927YD18-F1
#
_cell.length_a   1.000
_cell.length_b   1.000
_cell.length_c   1.000
_cell.angle_alpha   90.00
_cell.angle_beta   90.00
_cell.angle_gamma   90.00
#
_symmetry.space_group_name_H-M   'P 1'
#
loop_
_entity.id
_entity.type
_entity.pdbx_description
1 polymer ?
#
loop_
_entity_poly.entity_id
_entity_poly.type
_entity_poly.pdbx_seq_one_letter_code
_entity_poly.pdbx_strand_id
1 'polypeptide(L)'
;MHYVIGDVHGCFKELKLLLNKIESKDPDAIIYFVGDWVDRGDQVADVMQWVVDNITTTGKYRSVRGNHDQEAMDWYNAYFLPWTREEHDPYDSLPETYYDFASVVDNCFNRDPEALRVFFDKVRSEMPYNRAVEITTAGGVTVTYRICHAWHSKDESRLFDTNLYERNYWGYYVDDEIIVHGHTPTVTESYRLRGRWDEDRPGLIGYRHNDIDVDGGCCFHKGFPNYPCMLCGICLETLEEIYPYSIEDRLMEGAKHTVEKYMMAAMKDIPFEEKVQATYENYIEAYGNKKPNSFRQELLERLGLTNE
;
A
#
# COMPACT_ATOMS: atom_id res chain seq x y z
N MET A 1 -15.31 -11.01 -8.69
CA MET A 1 -14.47 -10.03 -9.40
C MET A 1 -13.05 -10.11 -8.86
N HIS A 2 -12.12 -9.36 -9.45
CA HIS A 2 -10.72 -9.35 -9.06
C HIS A 2 -10.35 -7.98 -8.52
N TYR A 3 -9.69 -7.96 -7.36
CA TYR A 3 -9.28 -6.73 -6.70
C TYR A 3 -7.77 -6.71 -6.48
N VAL A 4 -7.18 -5.52 -6.53
CA VAL A 4 -5.79 -5.29 -6.12
C VAL A 4 -5.76 -4.34 -4.93
N ILE A 5 -5.00 -4.69 -3.89
CA ILE A 5 -4.78 -3.87 -2.70
C ILE A 5 -3.31 -3.47 -2.61
N GLY A 6 -3.09 -2.20 -2.25
CA GLY A 6 -1.77 -1.57 -2.10
C GLY A 6 -0.96 -2.00 -0.88
N ASP A 7 0.13 -1.28 -0.66
CA ASP A 7 1.13 -1.48 0.40
C ASP A 7 0.49 -1.41 1.79
N VAL A 8 0.57 -2.50 2.55
CA VAL A 8 -0.13 -2.65 3.83
C VAL A 8 0.68 -2.09 4.99
N HIS A 9 2.00 -2.32 5.01
CA HIS A 9 2.94 -1.79 6.00
C HIS A 9 2.43 -1.83 7.44
N GLY A 10 2.07 -3.02 7.93
CA GLY A 10 1.58 -3.16 9.31
C GLY A 10 0.26 -2.44 9.65
N CYS A 11 -0.49 -1.90 8.69
CA CYS A 11 -1.79 -1.25 8.93
C CYS A 11 -2.94 -2.27 8.99
N PHE A 12 -2.95 -3.13 10.01
CA PHE A 12 -3.88 -4.26 10.11
C PHE A 12 -5.36 -3.84 10.20
N LYS A 13 -5.66 -2.76 10.94
CA LYS A 13 -7.03 -2.25 11.06
C LYS A 13 -7.58 -1.83 9.69
N GLU A 14 -6.79 -1.09 8.91
CA GLU A 14 -7.15 -0.65 7.56
C GLU A 14 -7.33 -1.82 6.61
N LEU A 15 -6.44 -2.82 6.67
CA LEU A 15 -6.57 -4.07 5.93
C LEU A 15 -7.92 -4.73 6.20
N LYS A 16 -8.28 -4.93 7.47
CA LYS A 16 -9.55 -5.58 7.85
C LYS A 16 -10.77 -4.77 7.40
N LEU A 17 -10.75 -3.44 7.54
CA LEU A 17 -11.83 -2.57 7.08
C LEU A 17 -12.02 -2.65 5.56
N LEU A 18 -10.92 -2.61 4.79
CA LEU A 18 -10.98 -2.66 3.34
C LEU A 18 -11.47 -4.03 2.85
N LEU A 19 -10.94 -5.12 3.41
CA LEU A 19 -11.40 -6.48 3.12
C LEU A 19 -12.90 -6.65 3.39
N ASN A 20 -13.38 -6.20 4.56
CA ASN A 20 -14.80 -6.29 4.89
C ASN A 20 -15.68 -5.51 3.89
N LYS A 21 -15.22 -4.35 3.39
CA LYS A 21 -15.95 -3.58 2.36
C LYS A 21 -16.00 -4.30 1.02
N ILE A 22 -14.90 -4.94 0.60
CA ILE A 22 -14.85 -5.72 -0.63
C ILE A 22 -15.78 -6.93 -0.49
N GLU A 23 -15.61 -7.72 0.57
CA GLU A 23 -16.28 -9.01 0.73
C GLU A 23 -17.77 -8.91 1.07
N SER A 24 -18.20 -7.80 1.66
CA SER A 24 -19.64 -7.55 1.85
C SER A 24 -20.36 -7.26 0.54
N LYS A 25 -19.66 -6.75 -0.48
CA LYS A 25 -20.19 -6.50 -1.83
C LYS A 25 -19.98 -7.70 -2.76
N ASP A 26 -18.80 -8.32 -2.70
CA ASP A 26 -18.39 -9.45 -3.53
C ASP A 26 -17.76 -10.55 -2.65
N PRO A 27 -18.56 -11.47 -2.10
CA PRO A 27 -18.07 -12.56 -1.24
C PRO A 27 -17.06 -13.48 -1.93
N ASP A 28 -17.17 -13.62 -3.25
CA ASP A 28 -16.36 -14.49 -4.11
C ASP A 28 -15.16 -13.76 -4.73
N ALA A 29 -14.87 -12.53 -4.28
CA ALA A 29 -13.76 -11.71 -4.73
C ALA A 29 -12.41 -12.45 -4.65
N ILE A 30 -11.61 -12.41 -5.72
CA ILE A 30 -10.20 -12.78 -5.69
C ILE A 30 -9.39 -11.52 -5.44
N ILE A 31 -8.53 -11.53 -4.43
CA ILE A 31 -7.82 -10.33 -3.97
C ILE A 31 -6.32 -10.55 -4.11
N TYR A 32 -5.70 -9.67 -4.86
CA TYR A 32 -4.25 -9.59 -5.05
C TYR A 32 -3.68 -8.45 -4.20
N PHE A 33 -2.53 -8.68 -3.58
CA PHE A 33 -1.77 -7.67 -2.86
C PHE A 33 -0.47 -7.36 -3.60
N VAL A 34 -0.06 -6.10 -3.57
CA VAL A 34 1.20 -5.64 -4.19
C VAL A 34 2.44 -5.84 -3.29
N GLY A 35 2.30 -6.48 -2.13
CA GLY A 35 3.39 -6.74 -1.18
C GLY A 35 3.54 -5.68 -0.10
N ASP A 36 4.72 -5.62 0.51
CA ASP A 36 5.07 -4.70 1.60
C ASP A 36 4.13 -4.84 2.81
N TRP A 37 4.19 -6.03 3.40
CA TRP A 37 3.39 -6.40 4.57
C TRP A 37 3.99 -5.88 5.88
N VAL A 38 5.31 -5.78 5.94
CA VAL A 38 6.09 -5.43 7.13
C VAL A 38 6.56 -3.97 7.13
N ASP A 39 7.15 -3.55 8.24
CA ASP A 39 7.65 -2.19 8.52
C ASP A 39 6.59 -1.09 8.59
N ARG A 40 7.00 0.05 9.17
CA ARG A 40 6.33 1.36 9.27
C ARG A 40 5.09 1.41 10.16
N GLY A 41 4.14 0.50 10.00
CA GLY A 41 2.90 0.46 10.79
C GLY A 41 3.09 -0.16 12.16
N ASP A 42 2.10 0.03 13.04
CA ASP A 42 2.15 -0.41 14.44
C ASP A 42 1.60 -1.82 14.68
N GLN A 43 0.99 -2.46 13.67
CA GLN A 43 0.38 -3.79 13.78
C GLN A 43 1.05 -4.83 12.86
N VAL A 44 2.38 -4.73 12.65
CA VAL A 44 3.14 -5.66 11.79
C VAL A 44 2.95 -7.12 12.22
N ALA A 45 2.94 -7.42 13.52
CA ALA A 45 2.75 -8.79 14.00
C ALA A 45 1.36 -9.37 13.61
N ASP A 46 0.30 -8.56 13.73
CA ASP A 46 -1.06 -8.96 13.33
C ASP A 46 -1.14 -9.20 11.81
N VAL A 47 -0.50 -8.34 11.02
CA VAL A 47 -0.42 -8.48 9.56
C VAL A 47 0.34 -9.75 9.18
N MET A 48 1.50 -10.01 9.78
CA MET A 48 2.29 -11.21 9.50
C MET A 48 1.50 -12.49 9.81
N GLN A 49 0.80 -12.53 10.96
CA GLN A 49 -0.05 -13.66 11.31
C GLN A 49 -1.17 -13.84 10.27
N TRP A 50 -1.83 -12.76 9.86
CA TRP A 50 -2.87 -12.81 8.82
C TRP A 50 -2.32 -13.34 7.49
N VAL A 51 -1.12 -12.92 7.08
CA VAL A 51 -0.45 -13.40 5.87
C VAL A 51 -0.21 -14.91 5.94
N VAL A 52 0.31 -15.41 7.06
CA VAL A 52 0.56 -16.85 7.28
C VAL A 52 -0.72 -17.66 7.11
N ASP A 53 -1.83 -17.16 7.67
CA ASP A 53 -3.10 -17.86 7.68
C ASP A 53 -3.84 -17.82 6.34
N ASN A 54 -3.65 -16.77 5.54
CA ASN A 54 -4.55 -16.47 4.41
C ASN A 54 -3.89 -16.48 3.02
N ILE A 55 -2.60 -16.14 2.91
CA ILE A 55 -1.94 -15.99 1.60
C ILE A 55 -1.54 -17.37 1.04
N THR A 56 -1.96 -17.59 -0.21
CA THR A 56 -1.60 -18.76 -1.03
C THR A 56 -1.48 -18.36 -2.50
N THR A 57 -0.76 -19.16 -3.29
CA THR A 57 -0.56 -18.92 -4.73
C THR A 57 -1.84 -18.97 -5.57
N THR A 58 -2.84 -19.76 -5.15
CA THR A 58 -4.06 -20.05 -5.93
C THR A 58 -5.37 -19.76 -5.19
N GLY A 59 -5.34 -19.47 -3.89
CA GLY A 59 -6.53 -19.22 -3.07
C GLY A 59 -7.14 -17.84 -3.30
N LYS A 60 -8.04 -17.44 -2.39
CA LYS A 60 -8.76 -16.16 -2.42
C LYS A 60 -7.82 -14.96 -2.34
N TYR A 61 -6.87 -15.00 -1.39
CA TYR A 61 -5.88 -13.96 -1.17
C TYR A 61 -4.52 -14.39 -1.71
N ARG A 62 -3.96 -13.55 -2.58
CA ARG A 62 -2.70 -13.80 -3.31
C ARG A 62 -1.84 -12.56 -3.18
N SER A 63 -0.52 -12.70 -3.08
CA SER A 63 0.38 -11.55 -3.01
C SER A 63 1.49 -11.69 -4.03
N VAL A 64 1.99 -10.56 -4.53
CA VAL A 64 3.38 -10.47 -5.04
C VAL A 64 4.29 -10.04 -3.89
N ARG A 65 5.59 -10.17 -4.08
CA ARG A 65 6.59 -9.82 -3.06
C ARG A 65 6.91 -8.32 -3.10
N GLY A 66 6.92 -7.67 -1.94
CA GLY A 66 7.41 -6.29 -1.80
C GLY A 66 8.89 -6.20 -1.42
N ASN A 67 9.50 -5.01 -1.53
CA ASN A 67 10.91 -4.86 -1.17
C ASN A 67 11.14 -4.96 0.33
N HIS A 68 10.21 -4.47 1.14
CA HIS A 68 10.31 -4.60 2.60
C HIS A 68 10.23 -6.06 3.04
N ASP A 69 9.37 -6.86 2.37
CA ASP A 69 9.27 -8.30 2.64
C ASP A 69 10.59 -9.03 2.28
N GLN A 70 11.21 -8.64 1.16
CA GLN A 70 12.49 -9.18 0.70
C GLN A 70 13.64 -8.78 1.63
N GLU A 71 13.74 -7.50 2.01
CA GLU A 71 14.78 -6.99 2.90
C GLU A 71 14.67 -7.59 4.30
N ALA A 72 13.46 -7.75 4.85
CA ALA A 72 13.25 -8.43 6.12
C ALA A 72 13.66 -9.91 6.07
N MET A 73 13.36 -10.60 4.96
CA MET A 73 13.78 -11.99 4.75
C MET A 73 15.30 -12.12 4.61
N ASP A 74 15.95 -11.21 3.88
CA ASP A 74 17.39 -11.19 3.72
C ASP A 74 18.09 -10.90 5.05
N TRP A 75 17.56 -9.94 5.83
CA TRP A 75 18.05 -9.67 7.18
C TRP A 75 17.90 -10.88 8.11
N TYR A 76 16.74 -11.54 8.07
CA TYR A 76 16.48 -12.75 8.85
C TYR A 76 17.52 -13.84 8.56
N ASN A 77 17.81 -14.09 7.29
CA ASN A 77 18.76 -15.14 6.88
C ASN A 77 20.22 -14.78 7.12
N ALA A 78 20.60 -13.53 6.84
CA ALA A 78 22.00 -13.10 6.83
C ALA A 78 22.50 -12.64 8.21
N TYR A 79 21.62 -12.11 9.07
CA TYR A 79 22.02 -11.51 10.34
C TYR A 79 21.31 -12.14 11.54
N PHE A 80 19.98 -12.24 11.52
CA PHE A 80 19.23 -12.71 12.69
C PHE A 80 19.44 -14.21 12.97
N LEU A 81 19.35 -15.07 11.95
CA LEU A 81 19.59 -16.51 12.13
C LEU A 81 21.01 -16.83 12.61
N PRO A 82 22.09 -16.22 12.08
CA PRO A 82 23.42 -16.36 12.67
C PRO A 82 23.49 -15.87 14.11
N TRP A 83 22.93 -14.68 14.40
CA TRP A 83 22.89 -14.09 15.74
C TRP A 83 22.23 -15.05 16.75
N THR A 84 21.08 -15.64 16.43
CA THR A 84 20.41 -16.60 17.34
C THR A 84 21.20 -17.89 17.64
N ARG A 85 22.30 -18.17 16.92
CA ARG A 85 23.15 -19.35 17.14
C ARG A 85 24.35 -19.06 18.04
N GLU A 86 24.64 -17.79 18.32
CA GLU A 86 25.71 -17.35 19.18
C GLU A 86 25.20 -17.11 20.61
N GLU A 87 26.09 -17.21 21.60
CA GLU A 87 25.74 -16.83 22.97
C GLU A 87 25.72 -15.30 23.07
N HIS A 88 24.59 -14.74 23.48
CA HIS A 88 24.38 -13.31 23.64
C HIS A 88 23.96 -12.97 25.07
N ASP A 89 24.35 -11.78 25.52
CA ASP A 89 23.80 -11.21 26.74
C ASP A 89 22.30 -10.90 26.50
N PRO A 90 21.39 -11.15 27.45
CA PRO A 90 19.98 -10.79 27.31
C PRO A 90 19.72 -9.31 26.96
N TYR A 91 20.67 -8.42 27.26
CA TYR A 91 20.62 -6.99 26.95
C TYR A 91 21.24 -6.62 25.59
N ASP A 92 21.84 -7.58 24.87
CA ASP A 92 22.35 -7.33 23.53
C ASP A 92 21.22 -6.91 22.60
N SER A 93 21.51 -5.89 21.78
CA SER A 93 20.60 -5.44 20.74
C SER A 93 20.61 -6.42 19.56
N LEU A 94 19.45 -6.55 18.90
CA LEU A 94 19.37 -7.29 17.64
C LEU A 94 20.20 -6.59 16.55
N PRO A 95 20.69 -7.34 15.53
CA PRO A 95 21.26 -6.74 14.34
C PRO A 95 20.27 -5.73 13.72
N GLU A 96 20.76 -4.55 13.35
CA GLU A 96 19.90 -3.49 12.83
C GLU A 96 19.28 -3.84 11.47
N THR A 97 18.06 -3.36 11.25
CA THR A 97 17.39 -3.34 9.94
C THR A 97 17.43 -1.94 9.36
N TYR A 98 17.27 -1.81 8.04
CA TYR A 98 17.19 -0.48 7.42
C TYR A 98 15.93 0.29 7.87
N TYR A 99 14.84 -0.42 8.10
CA TYR A 99 13.59 0.07 8.68
C TYR A 99 13.41 -0.43 10.13
N ASP A 100 12.18 -0.59 10.60
CA ASP A 100 11.83 -0.89 11.98
C ASP A 100 11.61 -2.39 12.28
N PHE A 101 11.78 -3.29 11.31
CA PHE A 101 11.53 -4.73 11.49
C PHE A 101 12.27 -5.36 12.68
N ALA A 102 13.55 -5.03 12.92
CA ALA A 102 14.28 -5.56 14.09
C ALA A 102 13.59 -5.17 15.41
N SER A 103 13.05 -3.95 15.50
CA SER A 103 12.30 -3.50 16.68
C SER A 103 10.99 -4.26 16.83
N VAL A 104 10.32 -4.60 15.73
CA VAL A 104 9.12 -5.45 15.75
C VAL A 104 9.47 -6.85 16.27
N VAL A 105 10.56 -7.44 15.79
CA VAL A 105 11.02 -8.77 16.24
C VAL A 105 11.31 -8.78 17.74
N ASP A 106 11.98 -7.75 18.24
CA ASP A 106 12.31 -7.63 19.67
C ASP A 106 11.05 -7.49 20.53
N ASN A 107 10.14 -6.61 20.13
CA ASN A 107 8.97 -6.26 20.95
C ASN A 107 7.80 -7.25 20.83
N CYS A 108 7.64 -7.91 19.68
CA CYS A 108 6.43 -8.68 19.37
C CYS A 108 6.68 -10.18 19.21
N PHE A 109 7.91 -10.59 18.89
CA PHE A 109 8.22 -11.98 18.57
C PHE A 109 9.16 -12.64 19.58
N ASN A 110 9.49 -11.98 20.70
CA ASN A 110 10.42 -12.49 21.72
C ASN A 110 11.73 -13.01 21.14
N ARG A 111 12.19 -12.43 20.01
CA ARG A 111 13.38 -12.90 19.28
C ARG A 111 13.29 -14.38 18.87
N ASP A 112 12.11 -14.92 18.61
CA ASP A 112 11.92 -16.31 18.20
C ASP A 112 12.11 -16.48 16.67
N PRO A 113 13.20 -17.17 16.22
CA PRO A 113 13.44 -17.39 14.79
C PRO A 113 12.42 -18.32 14.13
N GLU A 114 11.76 -19.20 14.89
CA GLU A 114 10.78 -20.14 14.34
C GLU A 114 9.46 -19.43 14.03
N ALA A 115 9.03 -18.50 14.89
CA ALA A 115 7.86 -17.66 14.66
C ALA A 115 7.99 -16.86 13.35
N LEU A 116 9.18 -16.34 13.05
CA LEU A 116 9.46 -15.60 11.81
C LEU A 116 9.60 -16.52 10.58
N ARG A 117 10.14 -17.74 10.78
CA ARG A 117 10.38 -18.71 9.69
C ARG A 117 9.12 -18.98 8.88
N VAL A 118 7.99 -19.13 9.56
CA VAL A 118 6.69 -19.44 8.92
C VAL A 118 6.27 -18.33 7.96
N PHE A 119 6.46 -17.07 8.34
CA PHE A 119 6.20 -15.92 7.47
C PHE A 119 7.15 -15.89 6.28
N PHE A 120 8.45 -16.06 6.50
CA PHE A 120 9.42 -16.02 5.40
C PHE A 120 9.32 -17.19 4.44
N ASP A 121 8.86 -18.35 4.90
CA ASP A 121 8.50 -19.45 4.01
C ASP A 121 7.36 -19.06 3.06
N LYS A 122 6.35 -18.31 3.54
CA LYS A 122 5.29 -17.75 2.68
C LYS A 122 5.83 -16.74 1.68
N VAL A 123 6.67 -15.79 2.13
CA VAL A 123 7.30 -14.80 1.24
C VAL A 123 8.08 -15.49 0.11
N ARG A 124 8.81 -16.55 0.45
CA ARG A 124 9.62 -17.32 -0.49
C ARG A 124 8.79 -18.18 -1.45
N SER A 125 7.78 -18.91 -0.94
CA SER A 125 7.06 -19.92 -1.73
C SER A 125 5.76 -19.44 -2.37
N GLU A 126 5.09 -18.44 -1.79
CA GLU A 126 3.75 -18.00 -2.22
C GLU A 126 3.73 -16.62 -2.90
N MET A 127 4.80 -15.83 -2.76
CA MET A 127 4.86 -14.45 -3.28
C MET A 127 5.86 -14.34 -4.43
N PRO A 128 5.43 -14.46 -5.70
CA PRO A 128 6.28 -14.19 -6.87
C PRO A 128 6.57 -12.69 -7.01
N TYR A 129 7.56 -12.32 -7.83
CA TYR A 129 7.90 -10.91 -8.10
C TYR A 129 6.81 -10.16 -8.87
N ASN A 130 6.07 -10.83 -9.75
CA ASN A 130 4.92 -10.27 -10.44
C ASN A 130 3.91 -11.37 -10.80
N ARG A 131 2.73 -10.93 -11.22
CA ARG A 131 1.66 -11.81 -11.72
C ARG A 131 0.92 -11.12 -12.87
N ALA A 132 0.75 -11.83 -13.99
CA ALA A 132 -0.20 -11.44 -15.03
C ALA A 132 -1.58 -12.01 -14.72
N VAL A 133 -2.61 -11.19 -14.92
CA VAL A 133 -4.00 -11.61 -14.83
C VAL A 133 -4.75 -11.05 -16.04
N GLU A 134 -5.31 -11.93 -16.86
CA GLU A 134 -6.20 -11.53 -17.95
C GLU A 134 -7.61 -11.31 -17.41
N ILE A 135 -8.17 -10.13 -17.66
CA ILE A 135 -9.48 -9.71 -17.18
C ILE A 135 -10.29 -9.19 -18.36
N THR A 136 -11.53 -9.67 -18.47
CA THR A 136 -12.55 -9.01 -19.30
C THR A 136 -13.28 -8.00 -18.44
N THR A 137 -13.17 -6.72 -18.78
CA THR A 137 -13.81 -5.62 -18.06
C THR A 137 -15.34 -5.71 -18.16
N ALA A 138 -16.05 -5.00 -17.30
CA ALA A 138 -17.51 -4.88 -17.40
C ALA A 138 -17.96 -4.27 -18.75
N GLY A 139 -17.08 -3.46 -19.38
CA GLY A 139 -17.26 -2.93 -20.73
C GLY A 139 -17.00 -3.94 -21.87
N GLY A 140 -16.61 -5.18 -21.55
CA GLY A 140 -16.37 -6.25 -22.52
C GLY A 140 -14.99 -6.22 -23.19
N VAL A 141 -14.04 -5.42 -22.68
CA VAL A 141 -12.67 -5.35 -23.18
C VAL A 141 -11.78 -6.31 -22.40
N THR A 142 -11.07 -7.21 -23.07
CA THR A 142 -10.07 -8.08 -22.44
C THR A 142 -8.72 -7.39 -22.40
N VAL A 143 -8.11 -7.31 -21.21
CA VAL A 143 -6.80 -6.69 -20.96
C VAL A 143 -5.99 -7.55 -20.00
N THR A 144 -4.67 -7.50 -20.12
CA THR A 144 -3.76 -8.11 -19.13
C THR A 144 -3.35 -7.05 -18.11
N TYR A 145 -3.65 -7.31 -16.84
CA TYR A 145 -3.09 -6.56 -15.72
C TYR A 145 -1.82 -7.25 -15.23
N ARG A 146 -0.75 -6.47 -15.11
CA ARG A 146 0.53 -6.89 -14.53
C ARG A 146 0.64 -6.35 -13.12
N ILE A 147 0.46 -7.23 -12.15
CA ILE A 147 0.57 -6.90 -10.73
C ILE A 147 2.01 -7.11 -10.29
N CYS A 148 2.66 -6.08 -9.77
CA CYS A 148 4.02 -6.13 -9.20
C CYS A 148 4.12 -5.13 -8.05
N HIS A 149 5.19 -5.16 -7.25
CA HIS A 149 5.32 -4.23 -6.15
C HIS A 149 5.74 -2.82 -6.61
N ALA A 150 6.86 -2.70 -7.33
CA ALA A 150 7.42 -1.42 -7.77
C ALA A 150 7.17 -1.14 -9.26
N TRP A 151 7.90 -1.81 -10.17
CA TRP A 151 7.71 -1.61 -11.61
C TRP A 151 7.95 -2.89 -12.42
N HIS A 152 7.22 -3.07 -13.52
CA HIS A 152 7.44 -4.18 -14.44
C HIS A 152 8.24 -3.79 -15.69
N SER A 153 9.43 -4.37 -15.85
CA SER A 153 10.22 -4.31 -17.07
C SER A 153 9.97 -5.54 -17.95
N LYS A 154 9.95 -5.35 -19.28
CA LYS A 154 9.94 -6.45 -20.27
C LYS A 154 11.28 -7.20 -20.34
N ASP A 155 12.35 -6.64 -19.76
CA ASP A 155 13.64 -7.33 -19.62
C ASP A 155 13.59 -8.30 -18.43
N GLU A 156 13.39 -9.58 -18.72
CA GLU A 156 13.26 -10.64 -17.73
C GLU A 156 14.49 -10.76 -16.80
N SER A 157 15.67 -10.34 -17.26
CA SER A 157 16.91 -10.40 -16.46
C SER A 157 16.92 -9.42 -15.29
N ARG A 158 16.04 -8.41 -15.32
CA ARG A 158 15.98 -7.33 -14.33
C ARG A 158 14.79 -7.44 -13.39
N LEU A 159 13.96 -8.48 -13.49
CA LEU A 159 12.69 -8.55 -12.75
C LEU A 159 12.85 -8.44 -11.23
N PHE A 160 13.92 -9.00 -10.67
CA PHE A 160 14.22 -8.85 -9.25
C PHE A 160 14.34 -7.36 -8.87
N ASP A 161 15.21 -6.63 -9.57
CA ASP A 161 15.46 -5.21 -9.28
C ASP A 161 14.24 -4.35 -9.63
N THR A 162 13.62 -4.58 -10.79
CA THR A 162 12.54 -3.72 -11.26
C THR A 162 11.27 -3.93 -10.46
N ASN A 163 10.86 -5.19 -10.23
CA ASN A 163 9.59 -5.47 -9.56
C ASN A 163 9.63 -5.13 -8.07
N LEU A 164 10.81 -5.08 -7.45
CA LEU A 164 10.95 -4.74 -6.04
C LEU A 164 11.34 -3.28 -5.81
N TYR A 165 12.24 -2.69 -6.60
CA TYR A 165 12.89 -1.43 -6.20
C TYR A 165 12.77 -0.29 -7.22
N GLU A 166 12.50 -0.57 -8.49
CA GLU A 166 12.57 0.46 -9.52
C GLU A 166 11.39 1.43 -9.45
N ARG A 167 11.68 2.68 -9.13
CA ARG A 167 10.74 3.79 -9.28
C ARG A 167 10.80 4.32 -10.70
N ASN A 168 10.05 3.70 -11.61
CA ASN A 168 10.00 4.13 -12.99
C ASN A 168 8.98 5.24 -13.19
N TYR A 169 9.49 6.46 -13.36
CA TYR A 169 8.67 7.64 -13.54
C TYR A 169 8.53 8.10 -15.00
N TRP A 170 9.05 7.32 -15.94
CA TRP A 170 9.06 7.65 -17.37
C TRP A 170 8.34 6.60 -18.21
N GLY A 171 7.95 5.47 -17.60
CA GLY A 171 7.27 4.34 -18.24
C GLY A 171 5.79 4.56 -18.59
N TYR A 172 5.32 5.81 -18.62
CA TYR A 172 3.92 6.17 -18.85
C TYR A 172 3.53 6.12 -20.33
N TYR A 173 3.93 5.09 -21.04
CA TYR A 173 3.56 4.90 -22.45
C TYR A 173 2.41 3.91 -22.57
N VAL A 174 1.58 4.07 -23.60
CA VAL A 174 0.55 3.07 -23.91
C VAL A 174 1.22 1.77 -24.38
N ASP A 175 0.86 0.69 -23.72
CA ASP A 175 1.32 -0.69 -23.88
C ASP A 175 0.10 -1.64 -23.78
N ASP A 176 0.30 -2.92 -24.13
CA ASP A 176 -0.74 -3.95 -24.14
C ASP A 176 -1.11 -4.44 -22.72
N GLU A 177 -0.24 -4.18 -21.74
CA GLU A 177 -0.46 -4.49 -20.32
C GLU A 177 -0.68 -3.21 -19.50
N ILE A 178 -1.58 -3.29 -18.51
CA ILE A 178 -1.73 -2.27 -17.48
C ILE A 178 -0.98 -2.72 -16.23
N ILE A 179 -0.03 -1.93 -15.77
CA ILE A 179 0.71 -2.20 -14.53
C ILE A 179 -0.13 -1.74 -13.35
N VAL A 180 -0.27 -2.60 -12.34
CA VAL A 180 -0.86 -2.24 -11.04
C VAL A 180 0.19 -2.48 -9.98
N HIS A 181 0.60 -1.42 -9.29
CA HIS A 181 1.75 -1.44 -8.40
C HIS A 181 1.56 -0.54 -7.17
N GLY A 182 2.53 -0.57 -6.26
CA GLY A 182 2.64 0.35 -5.13
C GLY A 182 4.05 0.91 -5.01
N HIS A 183 4.72 0.74 -3.86
CA HIS A 183 6.10 1.16 -3.55
C HIS A 183 6.36 2.67 -3.48
N THR A 184 5.62 3.47 -4.26
CA THR A 184 5.75 4.93 -4.31
C THR A 184 4.49 5.61 -3.81
N PRO A 185 4.45 6.02 -2.54
CA PRO A 185 3.22 6.58 -2.01
C PRO A 185 2.82 7.82 -2.80
N THR A 186 1.56 7.86 -3.24
CA THR A 186 1.02 8.95 -4.08
C THR A 186 1.03 10.31 -3.38
N VAL A 187 1.18 10.30 -2.05
CA VAL A 187 1.35 11.49 -1.23
C VAL A 187 2.75 12.12 -1.34
N THR A 188 3.76 11.35 -1.73
CA THR A 188 5.14 11.84 -1.78
C THR A 188 5.36 12.87 -2.88
N GLU A 189 6.28 13.80 -2.64
CA GLU A 189 6.72 14.75 -3.66
C GLU A 189 7.28 14.03 -4.90
N SER A 190 7.95 12.90 -4.72
CA SER A 190 8.52 12.10 -5.81
C SER A 190 7.47 11.63 -6.82
N TYR A 191 6.29 11.25 -6.35
CA TYR A 191 5.16 10.89 -7.20
C TYR A 191 4.57 12.14 -7.87
N ARG A 192 4.32 13.18 -7.07
CA ARG A 192 3.58 14.38 -7.48
C ARG A 192 4.34 15.27 -8.47
N LEU A 193 5.67 15.34 -8.39
CA LEU A 193 6.49 16.13 -9.32
C LEU A 193 6.47 15.59 -10.75
N ARG A 194 6.01 14.35 -10.93
CA ARG A 194 6.08 13.62 -12.21
C ARG A 194 4.71 13.29 -12.78
N GLY A 195 3.66 13.64 -12.04
CA GLY A 195 2.29 13.63 -12.51
C GLY A 195 1.78 14.99 -12.92
N ARG A 196 0.46 15.13 -12.83
CA ARG A 196 -0.24 16.38 -13.08
C ARG A 196 -0.73 16.92 -11.75
N TRP A 197 -0.06 17.95 -11.24
CA TRP A 197 -0.28 18.46 -9.89
C TRP A 197 -1.74 18.85 -9.58
N ASP A 198 -2.48 19.33 -10.58
CA ASP A 198 -3.88 19.74 -10.49
C ASP A 198 -4.89 18.58 -10.65
N GLU A 199 -4.43 17.40 -11.08
CA GLU A 199 -5.25 16.19 -11.31
C GLU A 199 -4.92 15.04 -10.33
N ASP A 200 -3.70 14.98 -9.81
CA ASP A 200 -3.29 13.98 -8.84
C ASP A 200 -4.03 14.18 -7.50
N ARG A 201 -4.39 13.06 -6.87
CA ARG A 201 -5.10 12.96 -5.58
C ARG A 201 -4.19 12.32 -4.52
N PRO A 202 -3.33 13.11 -3.85
CA PRO A 202 -2.36 12.60 -2.89
C PRO A 202 -3.02 11.78 -1.78
N GLY A 203 -2.54 10.55 -1.56
CA GLY A 203 -3.08 9.65 -0.54
C GLY A 203 -4.14 8.67 -1.04
N LEU A 204 -4.56 8.80 -2.30
CA LEU A 204 -5.50 7.91 -3.00
C LEU A 204 -4.82 7.25 -4.21
N ILE A 205 -5.57 6.44 -4.96
CA ILE A 205 -5.07 5.76 -6.16
C ILE A 205 -4.61 6.78 -7.21
N GLY A 206 -3.39 6.53 -7.68
CA GLY A 206 -2.71 7.26 -8.73
C GLY A 206 -2.92 6.62 -10.11
N TYR A 207 -3.00 7.45 -11.15
CA TYR A 207 -3.16 6.98 -12.52
C TYR A 207 -2.18 7.66 -13.46
N ARG A 208 -1.69 6.88 -14.41
CA ARG A 208 -0.88 7.28 -15.55
C ARG A 208 -1.38 6.48 -16.77
N HIS A 209 -0.81 6.72 -17.95
CA HIS A 209 -1.32 6.13 -19.20
C HIS A 209 -1.60 4.63 -19.13
N ASN A 210 -0.75 3.85 -18.48
CA ASN A 210 -0.80 2.39 -18.46
C ASN A 210 -0.57 1.79 -17.08
N ASP A 211 -0.79 2.61 -16.05
CA ASP A 211 -0.19 2.39 -14.76
C ASP A 211 -1.13 2.92 -13.67
N ILE A 212 -1.37 2.07 -12.68
CA ILE A 212 -2.29 2.28 -11.57
C ILE A 212 -1.50 2.07 -10.27
N ASP A 213 -1.22 3.17 -9.58
CA ASP A 213 -0.51 3.19 -8.31
C ASP A 213 -1.52 3.08 -7.17
N VAL A 214 -1.51 1.94 -6.48
CA VAL A 214 -2.38 1.65 -5.34
C VAL A 214 -1.70 1.94 -3.99
N ASP A 215 -0.54 2.59 -3.96
CA ASP A 215 0.09 3.04 -2.71
C ASP A 215 -0.42 4.43 -2.30
N GLY A 216 -1.55 4.48 -1.59
CA GLY A 216 -2.07 5.70 -0.98
C GLY A 216 -1.29 6.16 0.27
N GLY A 217 -0.17 5.52 0.62
CA GLY A 217 0.66 5.90 1.75
C GLY A 217 -0.04 5.70 3.11
N CYS A 218 -0.77 4.60 3.27
CA CYS A 218 -1.58 4.32 4.47
C CYS A 218 -0.84 4.58 5.79
N CYS A 219 0.38 4.06 5.93
CA CYS A 219 1.22 4.22 7.12
C CYS A 219 1.69 5.67 7.37
N PHE A 220 1.61 6.55 6.36
CA PHE A 220 2.07 7.94 6.46
C PHE A 220 0.98 8.95 6.86
N HIS A 221 -0.23 8.50 7.20
CA HIS A 221 -1.35 9.41 7.51
C HIS A 221 -1.06 10.40 8.64
N LYS A 222 -0.23 10.05 9.63
CA LYS A 222 0.23 10.97 10.70
C LYS A 222 1.32 11.93 10.21
N GLY A 223 2.11 11.54 9.21
CA GLY A 223 3.14 12.37 8.59
C GLY A 223 2.56 13.38 7.60
N PHE A 224 1.43 13.05 6.98
CA PHE A 224 0.70 13.89 6.04
C PHE A 224 -0.78 14.06 6.44
N PRO A 225 -1.06 14.66 7.61
CA PRO A 225 -2.42 14.74 8.17
C PRO A 225 -3.39 15.57 7.32
N ASN A 226 -2.87 16.39 6.40
CA ASN A 226 -3.65 17.20 5.48
C ASN A 226 -4.01 16.47 4.17
N TYR A 227 -3.62 15.20 4.02
CA TYR A 227 -3.97 14.36 2.89
C TYR A 227 -4.68 13.09 3.40
N PRO A 228 -5.68 12.57 2.67
CA PRO A 228 -6.38 11.36 3.06
C PRO A 228 -5.54 10.14 2.70
N CYS A 229 -4.41 9.93 3.38
CA CYS A 229 -3.53 8.79 3.12
C CYS A 229 -4.23 7.49 3.55
N MET A 230 -4.52 6.62 2.60
CA MET A 230 -5.32 5.41 2.82
C MET A 230 -4.67 4.17 2.22
N LEU A 231 -5.00 3.01 2.79
CA LEU A 231 -4.85 1.76 2.06
C LEU A 231 -5.83 1.79 0.89
N CYS A 232 -5.36 1.45 -0.31
CA CYS A 232 -6.17 1.54 -1.51
C CYS A 232 -6.52 0.14 -2.03
N GLY A 233 -7.74 -0.02 -2.53
CA GLY A 233 -8.19 -1.17 -3.28
C GLY A 233 -8.82 -0.75 -4.61
N ILE A 234 -8.66 -1.56 -5.65
CA ILE A 234 -9.29 -1.32 -6.96
C ILE A 234 -9.86 -2.61 -7.55
N CYS A 235 -11.06 -2.54 -8.11
CA CYS A 235 -11.67 -3.61 -8.90
C CYS A 235 -11.13 -3.59 -10.34
N LEU A 236 -10.60 -4.70 -10.84
CA LEU A 236 -10.00 -4.76 -12.18
C LEU A 236 -11.02 -4.79 -13.31
N GLU A 237 -12.22 -5.29 -13.03
CA GLU A 237 -13.32 -5.35 -14.01
C GLU A 237 -13.96 -3.98 -14.24
N THR A 238 -14.01 -3.11 -13.21
CA THR A 238 -14.79 -1.85 -13.24
C THR A 238 -13.95 -0.60 -12.98
N LEU A 239 -12.70 -0.73 -12.52
CA LEU A 239 -11.89 0.36 -11.97
C LEU A 239 -12.59 1.13 -10.83
N GLU A 240 -13.53 0.48 -10.12
CA GLU A 240 -14.08 1.01 -8.87
C GLU A 240 -12.96 1.05 -7.82
N GLU A 241 -12.72 2.26 -7.30
CA GLU A 241 -11.79 2.48 -6.20
C GLU A 241 -12.51 2.23 -4.87
N ILE A 242 -11.84 1.53 -3.96
CA ILE A 242 -12.38 1.16 -2.66
C ILE A 242 -11.36 1.54 -1.59
N TYR A 243 -11.85 2.22 -0.55
CA TYR A 243 -11.02 2.74 0.53
C TYR A 243 -11.60 2.35 1.90
N PRO A 244 -10.78 2.19 2.95
CA PRO A 244 -11.24 1.84 4.30
C PRO A 244 -12.07 2.95 4.95
N TYR A 245 -11.83 4.22 4.61
CA TYR A 245 -12.51 5.39 5.17
C TYR A 245 -13.08 6.29 4.06
N SER A 246 -13.97 7.21 4.42
CA SER A 246 -14.29 8.35 3.54
C SER A 246 -13.15 9.37 3.57
N ILE A 247 -13.09 10.27 2.58
CA ILE A 247 -12.10 11.35 2.54
C ILE A 247 -12.29 12.26 3.76
N GLU A 248 -13.55 12.57 4.05
CA GLU A 248 -13.99 13.40 5.17
C GLU A 248 -13.52 12.83 6.50
N ASP A 249 -13.78 11.54 6.76
CA ASP A 249 -13.37 10.87 8.00
C ASP A 249 -11.85 10.90 8.17
N ARG A 250 -11.11 10.64 7.08
CA ARG A 250 -9.65 10.58 7.14
C ARG A 250 -9.02 11.95 7.35
N LEU A 251 -9.55 12.99 6.70
CA LEU A 251 -9.09 14.37 6.91
C LEU A 251 -9.48 14.89 8.29
N MET A 252 -10.64 14.48 8.84
CA MET A 252 -11.03 14.80 10.21
C MET A 252 -10.07 14.18 11.24
N GLU A 253 -9.70 12.92 11.04
CA GLU A 253 -8.67 12.25 11.86
C GLU A 253 -7.33 12.99 11.78
N GLY A 254 -6.92 13.38 10.58
CA GLY A 254 -5.70 14.16 10.36
C GLY A 254 -5.74 15.53 11.04
N ALA A 255 -6.86 16.25 10.93
CA ALA A 255 -7.06 17.54 11.60
C ALA A 255 -6.96 17.39 13.14
N LYS A 256 -7.58 16.35 13.70
CA LYS A 256 -7.45 16.02 15.12
C LYS A 256 -6.00 15.79 15.52
N HIS A 257 -5.26 14.97 14.77
CA HIS A 257 -3.84 14.71 15.01
C HIS A 257 -3.01 16.00 15.00
N THR A 258 -3.24 16.87 14.01
CA THR A 258 -2.54 18.17 13.90
C THR A 258 -2.79 19.04 15.13
N VAL A 259 -4.03 19.15 15.58
CA VAL A 259 -4.37 19.98 16.75
C VAL A 259 -3.71 19.44 18.02
N GLU A 260 -3.83 18.13 18.26
CA GLU A 260 -3.22 17.45 19.43
C GLU A 260 -1.71 17.66 19.49
N LYS A 261 -1.03 17.53 18.35
CA LYS A 261 0.43 17.55 18.27
C LYS A 261 1.02 18.96 18.25
N TYR A 262 0.36 19.90 17.58
CA TYR A 262 0.99 21.19 17.25
C TYR A 262 0.25 22.42 17.78
N MET A 263 -1.06 22.32 18.06
CA MET A 263 -1.89 23.52 18.31
C MET A 263 -2.47 23.59 19.73
N MET A 264 -2.21 22.60 20.59
CA MET A 264 -2.67 22.61 21.99
C MET A 264 -2.12 23.81 22.79
N ALA A 265 -0.87 24.21 22.53
CA ALA A 265 -0.25 25.35 23.20
C ALA A 265 -0.65 26.72 22.61
N ALA A 266 -1.06 26.74 21.34
CA ALA A 266 -1.54 27.93 20.64
C ALA A 266 -3.03 28.17 20.91
N MET A 267 -3.48 29.42 20.89
CA MET A 267 -4.91 29.78 20.96
C MET A 267 -5.65 29.11 22.14
N LYS A 268 -5.14 29.26 23.37
CA LYS A 268 -5.66 28.54 24.55
C LYS A 268 -7.14 28.77 24.85
N ASP A 269 -7.68 29.90 24.41
CA ASP A 269 -9.07 30.28 24.64
C ASP A 269 -10.06 29.66 23.65
N ILE A 270 -9.56 29.00 22.60
CA ILE A 270 -10.41 28.30 21.61
C ILE A 270 -10.57 26.83 22.05
N PRO A 271 -11.82 26.32 22.15
CA PRO A 271 -12.09 24.91 22.43
C PRO A 271 -11.38 23.97 21.44
N PHE A 272 -10.97 22.79 21.92
CA PHE A 272 -10.29 21.78 21.10
C PHE A 272 -11.08 21.44 19.82
N GLU A 273 -12.37 21.12 19.96
CA GLU A 273 -13.22 20.74 18.83
C GLU A 273 -13.37 21.85 17.79
N GLU A 274 -13.37 23.12 18.21
CA GLU A 274 -13.43 24.25 17.28
C GLU A 274 -12.14 24.40 16.48
N LYS A 275 -10.97 24.13 17.09
CA LYS A 275 -9.69 24.08 16.38
C LYS A 275 -9.65 22.92 15.38
N VAL A 276 -10.17 21.75 15.76
CA VAL A 276 -10.21 20.57 14.89
C VAL A 276 -11.10 20.87 13.68
N GLN A 277 -12.30 21.39 13.90
CA GLN A 277 -13.23 21.74 12.83
C GLN A 277 -12.62 22.77 11.87
N ALA A 278 -12.02 23.85 12.37
CA ALA A 278 -11.38 24.85 11.52
C ALA A 278 -10.18 24.29 10.73
N THR A 279 -9.41 23.37 11.34
CA THR A 279 -8.29 22.70 10.66
C THR A 279 -8.80 21.76 9.56
N TYR A 280 -9.85 21.00 9.84
CA TYR A 280 -10.52 20.13 8.87
C TYR A 280 -11.07 20.92 7.68
N GLU A 281 -11.74 22.06 7.92
CA GLU A 281 -12.28 22.93 6.87
C GLU A 281 -11.18 23.40 5.91
N ASN A 282 -10.03 23.81 6.44
CA ASN A 282 -8.86 24.17 5.62
C ASN A 282 -8.35 22.97 4.80
N TYR A 283 -8.34 21.77 5.37
CA TYR A 283 -7.86 20.56 4.69
C TYR A 283 -8.79 20.14 3.56
N ILE A 284 -10.11 20.05 3.81
CA ILE A 284 -11.08 19.63 2.80
C ILE A 284 -11.19 20.66 1.67
N GLU A 285 -11.09 21.96 1.96
CA GLU A 285 -11.06 23.01 0.93
C GLU A 285 -9.80 22.89 0.05
N ALA A 286 -8.63 22.71 0.67
CA ALA A 286 -7.38 22.52 -0.07
C ALA A 286 -7.37 21.24 -0.91
N TYR A 287 -8.03 20.18 -0.43
CA TYR A 287 -8.08 18.88 -1.10
C TYR A 287 -9.14 18.80 -2.21
N GLY A 288 -10.31 19.44 -2.04
CA GLY A 288 -11.44 19.37 -2.96
C GLY A 288 -11.23 20.08 -4.31
N ASN A 289 -10.23 20.96 -4.40
CA ASN A 289 -9.93 21.73 -5.60
C ASN A 289 -9.05 20.95 -6.62
N LYS A 290 -9.49 19.76 -7.03
CA LYS A 290 -8.80 18.91 -8.03
C LYS A 290 -9.64 18.70 -9.29
N LYS A 291 -8.99 18.74 -10.44
CA LYS A 291 -9.63 18.38 -11.72
C LYS A 291 -9.81 16.86 -11.80
N PRO A 292 -10.78 16.37 -12.60
CA PRO A 292 -10.82 14.97 -12.97
C PRO A 292 -9.48 14.50 -13.51
N ASN A 293 -9.03 13.31 -13.09
CA ASN A 293 -7.77 12.75 -13.55
C ASN A 293 -7.90 12.26 -15.00
N SER A 294 -7.17 12.90 -15.91
CA SER A 294 -7.25 12.63 -17.35
C SER A 294 -6.73 11.24 -17.71
N PHE A 295 -5.71 10.73 -16.99
CA PHE A 295 -5.21 9.36 -17.20
C PHE A 295 -6.26 8.31 -16.79
N ARG A 296 -6.98 8.54 -15.69
CA ARG A 296 -8.09 7.67 -15.30
C ARG A 296 -9.20 7.69 -16.35
N GLN A 297 -9.55 8.87 -16.89
CA GLN A 297 -10.54 8.99 -17.97
C GLN A 297 -10.11 8.22 -19.23
N GLU A 298 -8.85 8.38 -19.64
CA GLU A 298 -8.27 7.64 -20.76
C GLU A 298 -8.35 6.11 -20.55
N LEU A 299 -8.02 5.63 -19.35
CA LEU A 299 -8.14 4.20 -19.01
C LEU A 299 -9.59 3.71 -19.06
N LEU A 300 -10.54 4.48 -18.50
CA LEU A 300 -11.96 4.14 -18.57
C LEU A 300 -12.45 4.04 -20.01
N GLU A 301 -12.06 4.99 -20.87
CA GLU A 301 -12.38 4.97 -22.31
C GLU A 301 -11.82 3.74 -23.00
N ARG A 302 -10.53 3.45 -22.80
CA ARG A 302 -9.84 2.30 -23.40
C ARG A 302 -10.42 0.96 -22.97
N LEU A 303 -10.96 0.89 -21.75
CA LEU A 303 -11.52 -0.32 -21.15
C LEU A 303 -13.04 -0.46 -21.34
N GLY A 304 -13.67 0.47 -22.07
CA GLY A 304 -15.11 0.45 -22.35
C GLY A 304 -15.99 0.76 -21.13
N LEU A 305 -15.44 1.48 -20.14
CA LEU A 305 -16.06 1.74 -18.83
C LEU A 305 -16.69 3.15 -18.73
N THR A 306 -16.89 3.84 -19.84
CA THR A 306 -17.40 5.23 -19.85
C THR A 306 -18.93 5.34 -19.81
N ASN A 307 -19.64 4.21 -19.80
CA ASN A 307 -21.10 4.17 -19.88
C ASN A 307 -21.68 3.28 -18.76
N GLU A 308 -21.66 3.75 -17.51
CA GLU A 308 -22.65 3.44 -16.47
C GLU A 308 -22.88 4.67 -15.58
#